data_AF-A0A8T4ZM23-F1
#
_entry.id   AF-A0A8T4ZM23-F1
#
_cell.length_a   1.000
_cell.length_b   1.000
_cell.length_c   1.000
_cell.angle_alpha   90.00
_cell.angle_beta   90.00
_cell.angle_gamma   90.00
#
_symmetry.space_group_name_H-M   'P 1'
#
loop_
_entity.id
_entity.type
_entity.pdbx_description
1 polymer ?
#
loop_
_entity_poly.entity_id
_entity_poly.type
_entity_poly.pdbx_seq_one_letter_code
_entity_poly.pdbx_strand_id
1 'polypeptide(L)' 'MQLSNKSQNEKLFEALAQQWPLLAGGAAGLVSGVVLLFDDVRDFGDLSRPHHYMWGILLIIGGAIAFAIGFANLILKLCS' A
#
# COMPACT_ATOMS: atom_id res chain seq x y z
N MET A 1 -24.97 18.99 22.43
CA MET A 1 -24.01 18.27 21.57
C MET A 1 -23.52 17.05 22.32
N GLN A 2 -24.01 15.86 21.96
CA GLN A 2 -23.55 14.61 22.57
C GLN A 2 -22.21 14.24 21.94
N LEU A 3 -21.11 14.40 22.70
CA LEU A 3 -19.82 13.82 22.36
C LEU A 3 -19.99 12.30 22.50
N SER A 4 -20.37 11.63 21.40
CA SER A 4 -20.43 10.17 21.35
C SER A 4 -19.02 9.64 21.61
N ASN A 5 -18.82 9.08 22.80
CA ASN A 5 -17.57 8.44 23.18
C ASN A 5 -17.54 7.05 22.51
N LYS A 6 -17.30 7.04 21.19
CA LYS A 6 -17.15 5.79 20.42
C LYS A 6 -16.10 4.91 21.07
N SER A 7 -16.35 3.61 21.10
CA SER A 7 -15.38 2.67 21.65
C SER A 7 -14.08 2.72 20.82
N GLN A 8 -12.93 2.43 21.44
CA GLN A 8 -11.65 2.42 20.71
C GLN A 8 -11.68 1.45 19.52
N ASN A 9 -12.43 0.35 19.63
CA ASN A 9 -12.61 -0.62 18.56
C ASN A 9 -13.41 -0.05 17.38
N GLU A 10 -14.45 0.75 17.64
CA GLU A 10 -15.22 1.43 16.59
C GLU A 10 -14.36 2.47 15.86
N LYS A 11 -13.56 3.25 16.60
CA LYS A 11 -12.63 4.21 16.01
C LYS A 11 -11.58 3.52 15.14
N LEU A 12 -11.03 2.40 15.61
CA LEU A 12 -10.09 1.59 14.84
C LEU A 12 -10.72 1.03 13.57
N PHE A 13 -11.93 0.48 13.67
CA PHE A 13 -12.62 -0.08 12.52
C PHE A 13 -12.95 0.99 11.48
N GLU A 14 -13.44 2.16 11.89
CA GLU A 14 -13.67 3.28 10.97
C GLU A 14 -12.38 3.77 10.32
N ALA A 15 -11.31 3.92 11.09
CA ALA A 15 -10.03 4.38 10.57
C ALA A 15 -9.43 3.36 9.57
N LEU A 16 -9.52 2.07 9.88
CA LEU A 16 -9.10 1.00 8.97
C LEU A 16 -9.96 0.97 7.71
N ALA A 17 -11.29 1.02 7.83
CA ALA A 17 -12.19 1.03 6.68
C ALA A 17 -11.93 2.22 5.76
N GLN A 18 -11.65 3.39 6.34
CA GLN A 18 -11.36 4.61 5.58
C GLN A 18 -10.02 4.54 4.84
N GLN A 19 -8.99 3.94 5.46
CA GLN A 19 -7.64 3.85 4.87
C GLN A 19 -7.39 2.54 4.11
N TRP A 20 -8.34 1.59 4.14
CA TRP A 20 -8.22 0.26 3.52
C TRP A 20 -7.77 0.31 2.06
N PRO A 21 -8.31 1.19 1.18
CA PRO A 21 -7.86 1.24 -0.21
C PRO A 21 -6.37 1.58 -0.36
N LEU A 22 -5.85 2.48 0.49
CA LEU A 22 -4.44 2.88 0.48
C LEU A 22 -3.54 1.79 1.07
N LEU A 23 -3.97 1.17 2.16
CA LEU A 23 -3.23 0.08 2.82
C LEU A 23 -3.18 -1.18 1.94
N ALA A 24 -4.35 -1.65 1.48
CA ALA A 24 -4.44 -2.85 0.64
C ALA A 24 -3.85 -2.60 -0.75
N GLY A 25 -4.17 -1.47 -1.38
CA GLY A 25 -3.61 -1.09 -2.69
C GLY A 25 -2.11 -0.86 -2.62
N GLY A 26 -1.61 -0.21 -1.56
CA GLY A 26 -0.18 -0.02 -1.34
C GLY A 26 0.56 -1.33 -1.15
N ALA A 27 0.03 -2.23 -0.30
CA ALA A 27 0.59 -3.57 -0.11
C ALA A 27 0.55 -4.42 -1.39
N ALA A 28 -0.55 -4.38 -2.13
CA ALA A 28 -0.68 -5.08 -3.41
C ALA A 28 0.34 -4.54 -4.44
N GLY A 29 0.55 -3.21 -4.49
CA GLY A 29 1.56 -2.58 -5.34
C GLY A 29 2.97 -3.04 -4.99
N LEU A 30 3.32 -3.07 -3.70
CA LEU A 30 4.61 -3.58 -3.23
C LEU A 30 4.84 -5.03 -3.65
N VAL A 31 3.87 -5.92 -3.37
CA VAL A 31 3.98 -7.35 -3.72
C VAL A 31 4.08 -7.53 -5.23
N SER A 32 3.22 -6.87 -6.00
CA SER A 32 3.20 -6.98 -7.46
C SER A 32 4.51 -6.46 -8.07
N GLY A 33 5.04 -5.35 -7.54
CA GLY A 33 6.29 -4.79 -8.01
C GLY A 33 7.48 -5.70 -7.73
N VAL A 34 7.54 -6.32 -6.53
CA VAL A 34 8.55 -7.34 -6.21
C VAL A 34 8.43 -8.55 -7.13
N VAL A 35 7.22 -9.04 -7.39
CA VAL A 35 6.99 -10.17 -8.31
C VAL A 35 7.53 -9.86 -9.70
N LEU A 36 7.25 -8.66 -10.24
CA LEU A 36 7.77 -8.26 -11.57
C LEU A 36 9.30 -8.18 -11.60
N LEU A 37 9.94 -7.70 -10.52
CA LEU A 37 11.40 -7.71 -10.44
C LEU A 37 11.98 -9.14 -10.45
N PHE A 38 11.32 -10.08 -9.77
CA PHE A 38 11.77 -11.48 -9.74
C PHE A 38 11.44 -12.24 -11.02
N ASP A 39 10.38 -11.87 -11.73
CA ASP A 39 10.06 -12.41 -13.05
C ASP A 39 11.21 -12.08 -14.03
N ASP A 40 11.68 -10.84 -14.02
CA ASP A 40 12.81 -10.41 -14.85
C ASP A 40 14.16 -11.05 -14.48
N VAL A 41 14.34 -11.51 -13.22
CA VAL A 41 15.52 -12.30 -12.84
C VAL A 41 15.53 -13.67 -13.52
N ARG A 42 14.36 -14.23 -13.89
CA ARG A 42 14.28 -15.46 -14.67
C ARG A 42 14.54 -15.22 -16.15
N ASP A 43 14.21 -14.02 -16.64
CA ASP A 43 14.43 -13.59 -18.02
C ASP A 43 15.81 -12.93 -18.24
N PHE A 44 16.75 -13.07 -17.28
CA PHE A 44 18.06 -12.42 -17.32
C PHE A 44 18.85 -12.82 -18.58
N GLY A 45 18.91 -11.91 -19.56
CA GLY A 45 19.51 -12.14 -20.88
C GLY A 45 18.57 -11.86 -22.06
N ASP A 46 17.26 -11.77 -21.82
CA ASP A 46 16.26 -11.40 -22.82
C ASP A 46 15.86 -9.92 -22.69
N LEU A 47 16.48 -9.08 -23.52
CA LEU A 47 16.21 -7.64 -23.59
C LEU A 47 14.94 -7.29 -24.40
N SER A 48 14.12 -8.28 -24.79
CA SER A 48 12.87 -8.01 -25.51
C SER A 48 11.77 -7.40 -24.64
N ARG A 49 11.93 -7.45 -23.29
CA ARG A 49 10.90 -7.02 -22.32
C ARG A 49 11.40 -6.07 -21.22
N PRO A 50 12.11 -4.97 -21.52
CA PRO A 50 12.61 -4.04 -20.49
C PRO A 50 11.52 -3.33 -19.67
N HIS A 51 10.24 -3.54 -20.01
CA HIS A 51 9.11 -2.87 -19.36
C HIS A 51 8.78 -3.44 -17.99
N HIS A 52 8.99 -4.74 -17.70
CA HIS A 52 8.60 -5.34 -16.43
C HIS A 52 9.40 -4.81 -15.23
N TYR A 53 10.71 -4.64 -15.37
CA TYR A 53 11.56 -4.06 -14.32
C TYR A 53 11.15 -2.62 -13.98
N MET A 54 10.88 -1.81 -15.01
CA MET A 54 10.42 -0.43 -14.83
C MET A 54 9.06 -0.38 -14.14
N TRP A 55 8.11 -1.21 -14.57
CA TRP A 55 6.81 -1.34 -13.89
C TRP A 55 6.95 -1.86 -12.46
N GLY A 56 7.87 -2.80 -12.22
CA GLY A 56 8.18 -3.34 -10.90
C GLY A 56 8.64 -2.25 -9.94
N ILE A 57 9.61 -1.43 -10.35
CA ILE A 57 10.08 -0.28 -9.56
C ILE A 57 8.95 0.71 -9.31
N LEU A 58 8.18 1.08 -10.35
CA LEU A 58 7.08 2.04 -10.22
C LEU A 58 6.02 1.55 -9.24
N LEU A 59 5.66 0.26 -9.28
CA LEU A 59 4.72 -0.36 -8.36
C LEU A 59 5.26 -0.42 -6.93
N ILE A 60 6.57 -0.67 -6.74
CA ILE A 60 7.19 -0.63 -5.41
C ILE A 60 7.14 0.79 -4.85
N ILE A 61 7.56 1.80 -5.62
CA ILE A 61 7.58 3.19 -5.16
C ILE A 61 6.15 3.68 -4.89
N GLY A 62 5.24 3.52 -5.86
CA GLY A 62 3.85 3.93 -5.72
C GLY A 62 3.13 3.18 -4.58
N GLY A 63 3.38 1.87 -4.47
CA GLY A 63 2.84 1.04 -3.40
C GLY A 63 3.34 1.46 -2.01
N ALA A 64 4.65 1.73 -1.88
CA ALA A 64 5.25 2.24 -0.65
C ALA A 64 4.64 3.58 -0.23
N ILE A 65 4.49 4.51 -1.16
CA ILE A 65 3.90 5.83 -0.90
C ILE A 65 2.44 5.68 -0.44
N ALA A 66 1.63 4.93 -1.20
CA ALA A 66 0.22 4.71 -0.86
C ALA A 66 0.06 4.05 0.52
N PHE A 67 0.86 3.01 0.79
CA PHE A 67 0.85 2.31 2.07
C PHE A 67 1.26 3.24 3.23
N ALA A 68 2.35 4.00 3.06
CA ALA A 68 2.84 4.92 4.08
C ALA A 68 1.83 6.02 4.40
N ILE A 69 1.17 6.60 3.38
CA ILE A 69 0.12 7.61 3.57
C ILE A 69 -1.08 6.98 4.31
N GLY A 70 -1.56 5.82 3.86
CA GLY A 70 -2.68 5.13 4.51
C GLY A 70 -2.38 4.81 5.99
N PHE A 71 -1.14 4.37 6.27
CA PHE A 71 -0.70 4.03 7.62
C PHE A 71 -0.54 5.27 8.50
N ALA A 72 0.05 6.35 7.98
CA ALA A 72 0.15 7.63 8.70
C ALA A 72 -1.24 8.19 9.06
N ASN A 73 -2.17 8.17 8.09
CA ASN A 73 -3.55 8.61 8.33
C ASN A 73 -4.27 7.74 9.35
N LEU A 74 -4.04 6.42 9.34
CA LEU A 74 -4.58 5.50 10.34
C LEU A 74 -4.12 5.90 11.75
N ILE A 75 -2.81 6.11 11.94
CA ILE A 75 -2.24 6.52 13.23
C ILE A 75 -2.82 7.87 13.67
N LEU A 76 -2.82 8.87 12.78
CA LEU A 76 -3.35 10.20 13.10
C LEU A 76 -4.82 10.13 13.55
N LYS A 77 -5.64 9.28 12.91
CA LYS A 77 -7.05 9.10 13.24
C LYS A 77 -7.27 8.38 14.58
N LEU A 78 -6.35 7.49 14.95
CA LEU A 78 -6.38 6.79 16.23
C LEU A 78 -5.91 7.66 17.40
N CYS A 79 -4.99 8.59 17.13
CA CYS A 79 -4.45 9.52 18.12
C CYS A 79 -5.30 10.78 18.33
N SER A 80 -6.25 11.07 17.43
CA SER A 80 -7.22 12.17 17.54
C SER A 80 -8.48 11.79 18.32
#